data_AF-A0A7C6C719-F1
#
_entry.id   AF-A0A7C6C719-F1
#
_cell.length_a   1.000
_cell.length_b   1.000
_cell.length_c   1.000
_cell.angle_alpha   90.00
_cell.angle_beta   90.00
_cell.angle_gamma   90.00
#
_symmetry.space_group_name_H-M   'P 1'
#
loop_
_entity.id
_entity.type
_entity.pdbx_description
1 polymer ?
#
loop_
_entity_poly.entity_id
_entity_poly.type
_entity_poly.pdbx_seq_one_letter_code
_entity_poly.pdbx_strand_id
1 'polypeptide(L)'
;YQLLPEKDYFILNAQSVFYDLVGDSERALEREKEKLNIFNIQNEKIELSRVYFNISNIYVGLEQLDSAMYYAEKSIDLIPDNDYRQNYLYYHNLSQIAEKQGDYMLSNEYLKQAMEMHNRSLRERLDLQIAELEKIYDLSEAENEVLRARDQISKTIIIALIIVLILVFISMYAVWNRRNTQLKLLQAEHLMNQQQLQTEILNEEAAKRKWLLHLYGNISDRLTFLQTEFEQLSQRYVTSNKKIYQDMRHILKNTDTDLRDITKTLAPDDETFYAYTRLNNDDDFFSMNEKLLLMLLACDADNRQLATFMNTSVDSIRVRKSQLKKKMAEKGINTTIFSEL
;
A
#
# COMPACT_ATOMS: atom_id res chain seq x y z
N TYR A 1 -42.30 30.43 71.31
CA TYR A 1 -42.17 28.97 71.24
C TYR A 1 -43.07 28.32 70.16
N GLN A 2 -43.41 29.01 69.05
CA GLN A 2 -44.27 28.44 67.98
C GLN A 2 -43.71 28.67 66.55
N LEU A 3 -42.41 28.95 66.41
CA LEU A 3 -41.83 29.29 65.10
C LEU A 3 -41.39 28.07 64.27
N LEU A 4 -41.26 26.89 64.87
CA LEU A 4 -40.86 25.64 64.19
C LEU A 4 -41.58 24.42 64.80
N PRO A 5 -42.78 24.07 64.32
CA PRO A 5 -43.46 22.85 64.76
C PRO A 5 -42.58 21.62 64.47
N GLU A 6 -42.58 20.64 65.38
CA GLU A 6 -41.78 19.41 65.30
C GLU A 6 -40.24 19.61 65.37
N LYS A 7 -39.75 20.76 65.84
CA LYS A 7 -38.30 21.00 66.07
C LYS A 7 -37.94 21.26 67.52
N ASP A 8 -38.86 21.00 68.43
CA ASP A 8 -38.68 21.23 69.86
C ASP A 8 -37.48 20.46 70.42
N TYR A 9 -37.25 19.22 69.95
CA TYR A 9 -36.07 18.45 70.34
C TYR A 9 -34.75 19.16 70.01
N PHE A 10 -34.60 19.68 68.78
CA PHE A 10 -33.37 20.35 68.35
C PHE A 10 -33.18 21.69 69.06
N ILE A 11 -34.27 22.44 69.30
CA ILE A 11 -34.23 23.70 70.03
C ILE A 11 -33.78 23.45 71.47
N LEU A 12 -34.39 22.49 72.16
CA LEU A 12 -34.01 22.11 73.52
C LEU A 12 -32.58 21.58 73.57
N ASN A 13 -32.13 20.86 72.54
CA ASN A 13 -30.76 20.40 72.45
C ASN A 13 -29.76 21.55 72.32
N ALA A 14 -30.05 22.51 71.44
CA ALA A 14 -29.22 23.70 71.29
C ALA A 14 -29.20 24.55 72.57
N GLN A 15 -30.35 24.73 73.22
CA GLN A 15 -30.46 25.45 74.49
C GLN A 15 -29.70 24.76 75.61
N SER A 16 -29.82 23.44 75.75
CA SER A 16 -29.05 22.66 76.74
C SER A 16 -27.54 22.88 76.57
N VAL A 17 -27.04 22.68 75.34
CA VAL A 17 -25.61 22.87 75.04
C VAL A 17 -25.17 24.30 75.29
N PHE A 18 -26.00 25.29 74.93
CA PHE A 18 -25.69 26.70 75.20
C PHE A 18 -25.57 26.98 76.70
N TYR A 19 -26.54 26.53 77.50
CA TYR A 19 -26.53 26.75 78.95
C TYR A 19 -25.36 26.04 79.62
N ASP A 20 -25.02 24.82 79.20
CA ASP A 20 -23.85 24.09 79.69
C ASP A 20 -22.54 24.85 79.39
N LEU A 21 -22.38 25.37 78.17
CA LEU A 21 -21.20 26.15 77.75
C LEU A 21 -21.01 27.46 78.53
N VAL A 22 -22.11 28.11 78.98
CA VAL A 22 -22.03 29.33 79.78
C VAL A 22 -22.00 29.05 81.29
N GLY A 23 -21.94 27.78 81.70
CA GLY A 23 -21.86 27.35 83.10
C GLY A 23 -23.19 27.38 83.86
N ASP A 24 -24.32 27.47 83.17
CA ASP A 24 -25.67 27.43 83.75
C ASP A 24 -26.19 25.98 83.71
N SER A 25 -25.55 25.10 84.49
CA SER A 25 -25.83 23.66 84.48
C SER A 25 -27.27 23.32 84.94
N GLU A 26 -27.91 24.17 85.77
CA GLU A 26 -29.30 23.97 86.18
C GLU A 26 -30.27 24.15 85.01
N ARG A 27 -30.10 25.22 84.21
CA ARG A 27 -30.91 25.40 83.00
C ARG A 27 -30.60 24.39 81.92
N ALA A 28 -29.34 23.98 81.78
CA ALA A 28 -28.98 22.89 80.87
C ALA A 28 -29.74 21.61 81.24
N LEU A 29 -29.76 21.26 82.52
CA LEU A 29 -30.48 20.10 83.04
C LEU A 29 -31.99 20.19 82.82
N GLU A 30 -32.59 21.38 83.02
CA GLU A 30 -34.01 21.61 82.75
C GLU A 30 -34.34 21.32 81.28
N ARG A 31 -33.52 21.84 80.35
CA ARG A 31 -33.72 21.63 78.90
C ARG A 31 -33.53 20.17 78.49
N GLU A 32 -32.55 19.45 79.04
CA GLU A 32 -32.44 18.01 78.79
C GLU A 32 -33.64 17.22 79.33
N LYS A 33 -34.15 17.53 80.53
CA LYS A 33 -35.33 16.86 81.09
C LYS A 33 -36.60 17.15 80.29
N GLU A 34 -36.75 18.36 79.74
CA GLU A 34 -37.86 18.69 78.85
C GLU A 34 -37.87 17.80 77.58
N LYS A 35 -36.71 17.35 77.09
CA LYS A 35 -36.65 16.39 75.97
C LYS A 35 -37.30 15.04 76.30
N LEU A 36 -37.34 14.63 77.56
CA LEU A 36 -38.01 13.40 77.98
C LEU A 36 -39.54 13.53 77.85
N ASN A 37 -40.09 14.73 78.02
CA ASN A 37 -41.54 14.98 77.95
C ASN A 37 -42.08 14.99 76.52
N ILE A 38 -41.23 15.32 75.55
CA ILE A 38 -41.60 15.41 74.13
C ILE A 38 -41.27 14.15 73.32
N PHE A 39 -40.65 13.14 73.96
CA PHE A 39 -40.24 11.89 73.32
C PHE A 39 -41.38 11.18 72.58
N ASN A 40 -42.59 11.15 73.16
CA ASN A 40 -43.76 10.49 72.58
C ASN A 40 -44.64 11.42 71.71
N ILE A 41 -44.24 12.69 71.54
CA ILE A 41 -45.07 13.72 70.92
C ILE A 41 -44.53 14.13 69.54
N GLN A 42 -43.24 13.90 69.28
CA GLN A 42 -42.59 14.23 68.01
C GLN A 42 -42.46 13.03 67.08
N ASN A 43 -42.41 13.31 65.78
CA ASN A 43 -42.17 12.31 64.74
C ASN A 43 -40.69 11.87 64.70
N GLU A 44 -39.77 12.73 65.13
CA GLU A 44 -38.35 12.43 65.22
C GLU A 44 -38.07 11.28 66.19
N LYS A 45 -37.28 10.30 65.74
CA LYS A 45 -36.77 9.23 66.59
C LYS A 45 -35.74 9.81 67.57
N ILE A 46 -36.19 10.08 68.79
CA ILE A 46 -35.33 10.53 69.88
C ILE A 46 -34.65 9.32 70.52
N GLU A 47 -33.32 9.34 70.60
CA GLU A 47 -32.56 8.29 71.28
C GLU A 47 -32.48 8.59 72.78
N LEU A 48 -33.32 7.93 73.56
CA LEU A 48 -33.40 8.15 75.01
C LEU A 48 -32.07 7.87 75.73
N SER A 49 -31.29 6.90 75.26
CA SER A 49 -29.94 6.63 75.77
C SER A 49 -29.07 7.89 75.76
N ARG A 50 -29.08 8.64 74.66
CA ARG A 50 -28.32 9.88 74.51
C ARG A 50 -28.82 10.99 75.42
N VAL A 51 -30.13 11.12 75.58
CA VAL A 51 -30.71 12.13 76.48
C VAL A 51 -30.31 11.84 77.94
N TYR A 52 -30.43 10.59 78.37
CA TYR A 52 -30.01 10.19 79.72
C TYR A 52 -28.50 10.32 79.95
N PHE A 53 -27.68 10.02 78.95
CA PHE A 53 -26.24 10.27 79.00
C PHE A 53 -25.93 11.76 79.19
N ASN A 54 -26.57 12.65 78.43
CA ASN A 54 -26.39 14.09 78.61
C ASN A 54 -26.80 14.57 80.01
N ILE A 55 -27.96 14.09 80.51
CA ILE A 55 -28.42 14.37 81.88
C ILE A 55 -27.37 13.93 82.90
N SER A 56 -26.80 12.72 82.75
CA SER A 56 -25.77 12.22 83.64
C SER A 56 -24.52 13.10 83.67
N ASN A 57 -24.04 13.56 82.51
CA ASN A 57 -22.89 14.46 82.39
C ASN A 57 -23.12 15.80 83.11
N ILE A 58 -24.33 16.36 82.98
CA ILE A 58 -24.66 17.60 83.68
C ILE A 58 -24.65 17.40 85.20
N TYR A 59 -25.16 16.26 85.68
CA TYR A 59 -25.07 15.90 87.11
C TYR A 59 -23.63 15.67 87.59
N VAL A 60 -22.72 15.20 86.73
CA VAL A 60 -21.28 15.16 87.04
C VAL A 60 -20.72 16.56 87.25
N GLY A 61 -21.10 17.52 86.40
CA GLY A 61 -20.70 18.93 86.53
C GLY A 61 -21.24 19.60 87.80
N LEU A 62 -22.42 19.18 88.25
CA LEU A 62 -23.05 19.63 89.50
C LEU A 62 -22.54 18.92 90.77
N GLU A 63 -21.55 18.02 90.64
CA GLU A 63 -21.03 17.17 91.73
C GLU A 63 -22.09 16.27 92.41
N GLN A 64 -23.23 16.05 91.74
CA GLN A 64 -24.32 15.18 92.22
C GLN A 64 -24.15 13.77 91.69
N LEU A 65 -23.13 13.08 92.20
CA LEU A 65 -22.64 11.82 91.63
C LEU A 65 -23.66 10.67 91.67
N ASP A 66 -24.53 10.60 92.68
CA ASP A 66 -25.58 9.57 92.77
C ASP A 66 -26.62 9.72 91.63
N SER A 67 -27.01 10.97 91.33
CA SER A 67 -27.89 11.25 90.20
C SER A 67 -27.18 10.98 88.88
N ALA A 68 -25.90 11.37 88.77
CA ALA A 68 -25.10 11.08 87.59
C ALA A 68 -25.06 9.58 87.30
N MET A 69 -24.75 8.74 88.31
CA MET A 69 -24.70 7.29 88.17
C MET A 69 -26.06 6.73 87.71
N TYR A 70 -27.15 7.12 88.38
CA TYR A 70 -28.49 6.65 88.02
C TYR A 70 -28.86 6.93 86.55
N TYR A 71 -28.61 8.15 86.07
CA TYR A 71 -28.93 8.51 84.69
C TYR A 71 -27.94 7.89 83.69
N ALA A 72 -26.68 7.67 84.07
CA ALA A 72 -25.72 6.97 83.23
C ALA A 72 -26.09 5.48 83.08
N GLU A 73 -26.56 4.81 84.13
CA GLU A 73 -27.07 3.44 84.06
C GLU A 73 -28.33 3.36 83.18
N LYS A 74 -29.26 4.32 83.33
CA LYS A 74 -30.42 4.43 82.42
C LYS A 74 -30.01 4.63 80.96
N SER A 75 -28.88 5.28 80.70
CA SER A 75 -28.41 5.49 79.33
C SER A 75 -28.01 4.18 78.65
N ILE A 76 -27.33 3.28 79.37
CA ILE A 76 -26.90 1.98 78.82
C ILE A 76 -28.08 0.99 78.67
N ASP A 77 -29.05 1.02 79.59
CA ASP A 77 -30.26 0.18 79.53
C ASP A 77 -31.10 0.44 78.26
N LEU A 78 -30.96 1.62 77.67
CA LEU A 78 -31.76 2.11 76.54
C LEU A 78 -30.96 2.20 75.24
N ILE A 79 -29.77 1.59 75.18
CA ILE A 79 -28.99 1.49 73.94
C ILE A 79 -29.82 0.69 72.91
N PRO A 80 -30.17 1.28 71.75
CA PRO A 80 -31.05 0.63 70.78
C PRO A 80 -30.31 -0.41 69.92
N ASP A 81 -29.00 -0.23 69.75
CA ASP A 81 -28.14 -1.08 68.94
C ASP A 81 -26.84 -1.27 69.72
N ASN A 82 -26.62 -2.47 70.26
CA ASN A 82 -25.44 -2.78 71.08
C ASN A 82 -24.14 -2.72 70.29
N ASP A 83 -24.19 -2.88 68.97
CA ASP A 83 -23.02 -2.87 68.09
C ASP A 83 -22.72 -1.46 67.57
N TYR A 84 -23.51 -0.45 67.99
CA TYR A 84 -23.25 0.93 67.63
C TYR A 84 -21.90 1.41 68.19
N ARG A 85 -21.06 1.91 67.27
CA ARG A 85 -19.63 2.18 67.50
C ARG A 85 -19.31 3.16 68.60
N GLN A 86 -20.26 4.03 68.98
CA GLN A 86 -20.06 5.03 70.02
C GLN A 86 -20.58 4.59 71.39
N ASN A 87 -21.13 3.38 71.52
CA ASN A 87 -21.65 2.88 72.79
C ASN A 87 -20.59 2.82 73.89
N TYR A 88 -19.32 2.65 73.53
CA TYR A 88 -18.21 2.69 74.49
C TYR A 88 -18.16 4.01 75.29
N LEU A 89 -18.69 5.11 74.75
CA LEU A 89 -18.75 6.39 75.45
C LEU A 89 -19.68 6.35 76.67
N TYR A 90 -20.78 5.59 76.61
CA TYR A 90 -21.70 5.43 77.73
C TYR A 90 -21.03 4.70 78.90
N TYR A 91 -20.35 3.59 78.60
CA TYR A 91 -19.58 2.82 79.59
C TYR A 91 -18.36 3.59 80.11
N HIS A 92 -17.70 4.39 79.26
CA HIS A 92 -16.60 5.25 79.71
C HIS A 92 -17.08 6.31 80.69
N ASN A 93 -18.24 6.93 80.45
CA ASN A 93 -18.82 7.89 81.38
C ASN A 93 -19.19 7.24 82.73
N LEU A 94 -19.79 6.04 82.72
CA LEU A 94 -20.03 5.27 83.96
C LEU A 94 -18.73 5.01 84.74
N SER A 95 -17.65 4.67 84.04
CA SER A 95 -16.33 4.49 84.64
C SER A 95 -15.81 5.78 85.31
N GLN A 96 -15.97 6.93 84.65
CA GLN A 96 -15.56 8.23 85.19
C GLN A 96 -16.40 8.66 86.40
N ILE A 97 -17.71 8.37 86.38
CA ILE A 97 -18.60 8.65 87.52
C ILE A 97 -18.21 7.79 88.72
N ALA A 98 -18.02 6.48 88.52
CA ALA A 98 -17.60 5.56 89.59
C ALA A 98 -16.23 5.95 90.17
N GLU A 99 -15.29 6.39 89.33
CA GLU A 99 -13.99 6.90 89.77
C GLU A 99 -14.15 8.13 90.67
N LYS A 100 -15.00 9.09 90.28
CA LYS A 100 -15.32 10.29 91.09
C LYS A 100 -16.00 9.94 92.41
N GLN A 101 -16.78 8.86 92.47
CA GLN A 101 -17.39 8.34 93.70
C GLN A 101 -16.38 7.60 94.60
N GLY A 102 -15.16 7.33 94.11
CA GLY A 102 -14.15 6.55 94.81
C GLY A 102 -14.31 5.03 94.69
N ASP A 103 -15.27 4.57 93.88
CA ASP A 103 -15.44 3.14 93.57
C ASP A 103 -14.56 2.75 92.37
N TYR A 104 -13.28 2.55 92.67
CA TYR A 104 -12.29 2.16 91.67
C TYR A 104 -12.54 0.75 91.09
N MET A 105 -13.27 -0.11 91.80
CA MET A 105 -13.56 -1.46 91.33
C MET A 105 -14.60 -1.41 90.22
N LEU A 106 -15.71 -0.71 90.48
CA LEU A 106 -16.77 -0.48 89.51
C LEU A 106 -16.28 0.34 88.32
N SER A 107 -15.45 1.36 88.58
CA SER A 107 -14.82 2.16 87.54
C SER A 107 -14.01 1.30 86.56
N ASN A 108 -13.18 0.39 87.06
CA ASN A 108 -12.38 -0.52 86.24
C ASN A 108 -13.25 -1.52 85.46
N GLU A 109 -14.36 -1.98 86.04
CA GLU A 109 -15.30 -2.88 85.36
C GLU A 109 -15.93 -2.21 84.13
N TYR A 110 -16.46 -0.99 84.31
CA TYR A 110 -17.01 -0.21 83.21
C TYR A 110 -15.95 0.21 82.18
N LEU A 111 -14.72 0.51 82.61
CA LEU A 111 -13.63 0.82 81.69
C LEU A 111 -13.29 -0.37 80.78
N LYS A 112 -13.26 -1.59 81.33
CA LYS A 112 -13.03 -2.81 80.56
C LYS A 112 -14.12 -3.02 79.52
N GLN A 113 -15.38 -2.83 79.89
CA GLN A 113 -16.51 -2.92 78.96
C GLN A 113 -16.40 -1.89 77.83
N ALA A 114 -16.07 -0.64 78.16
CA ALA A 114 -15.83 0.40 77.15
C ALA A 114 -14.72 0.00 76.15
N MET A 115 -13.59 -0.51 76.66
CA MET A 115 -12.48 -0.97 75.81
C MET A 115 -12.87 -2.16 74.93
N GLU A 116 -13.64 -3.11 75.45
CA GLU A 116 -14.11 -4.26 74.67
C GLU A 116 -14.99 -3.81 73.49
N MET A 117 -15.96 -2.93 73.75
CA MET A 117 -16.85 -2.40 72.72
C MET A 117 -16.10 -1.60 71.68
N HIS A 118 -15.15 -0.76 72.10
CA HIS A 118 -14.31 0.01 71.18
C HIS A 118 -13.48 -0.90 70.27
N ASN A 119 -12.84 -1.92 70.85
CA ASN A 119 -12.03 -2.88 70.10
C ASN A 119 -12.84 -3.77 69.16
N ARG A 120 -14.10 -4.10 69.52
CA ARG A 120 -15.01 -4.83 68.62
C ARG A 120 -15.35 -4.00 67.39
N SER A 121 -15.79 -2.76 67.59
CA SER A 121 -16.09 -1.80 66.51
C SER A 121 -14.89 -1.55 65.58
N LEU A 122 -13.68 -1.44 66.14
CA LEU A 122 -12.47 -1.28 65.34
C LEU A 122 -12.16 -2.51 64.48
N ARG A 123 -12.28 -3.72 65.04
CA ARG A 123 -12.04 -4.98 64.32
C ARG A 123 -13.01 -5.16 63.17
N GLU A 124 -14.32 -4.98 63.40
CA GLU A 124 -15.32 -5.10 62.34
C GLU A 124 -15.06 -4.16 61.17
N ARG A 125 -14.60 -2.93 61.45
CA ARG A 125 -14.23 -1.99 60.39
C ARG A 125 -13.01 -2.46 59.60
N LEU A 126 -11.99 -2.94 60.29
CA LEU A 126 -10.78 -3.44 59.63
C LEU A 126 -11.12 -4.66 58.76
N ASP A 127 -11.92 -5.58 59.27
CA ASP A 127 -12.36 -6.77 58.53
C ASP A 127 -13.16 -6.38 57.28
N LEU A 128 -14.07 -5.39 57.40
CA LEU A 128 -14.83 -4.89 56.25
C LEU A 128 -13.92 -4.19 55.22
N GLN A 129 -12.95 -3.39 55.66
CA GLN A 129 -11.98 -2.75 54.77
C GLN A 129 -11.06 -3.76 54.08
N ILE A 130 -10.66 -4.82 54.78
CA ILE A 130 -9.87 -5.92 54.21
C ILE A 130 -10.69 -6.66 53.16
N ALA A 131 -11.94 -7.01 53.44
CA ALA A 131 -12.83 -7.67 52.49
C ALA A 131 -13.12 -6.80 51.25
N GLU A 132 -13.30 -5.48 51.42
CA GLU A 132 -13.44 -4.55 50.31
C GLU A 132 -12.17 -4.50 49.46
N LEU A 133 -10.99 -4.48 50.10
CA LEU A 133 -9.71 -4.44 49.40
C LEU A 133 -9.41 -5.75 48.65
N GLU A 134 -9.68 -6.91 49.26
CA GLU A 134 -9.59 -8.22 48.64
C GLU A 134 -10.47 -8.28 47.39
N LYS A 135 -11.73 -7.84 47.49
CA LYS A 135 -12.64 -7.81 46.35
C LYS A 135 -12.14 -6.90 45.22
N ILE A 136 -11.59 -5.73 45.54
CA ILE A 136 -11.01 -4.82 44.53
C ILE A 136 -9.78 -5.46 43.87
N TYR A 137 -8.95 -6.15 44.66
CA TYR A 137 -7.78 -6.86 44.16
C TYR A 137 -8.18 -7.98 43.21
N ASP A 138 -9.10 -8.86 43.60
CA ASP A 138 -9.60 -9.97 42.78
C ASP A 138 -10.21 -9.47 41.47
N LEU A 139 -10.97 -8.38 41.52
CA LEU A 139 -11.53 -7.74 40.32
C LEU A 139 -10.42 -7.22 39.39
N SER A 140 -9.44 -6.52 39.95
CA SER A 140 -8.29 -5.98 39.21
C SER A 140 -7.44 -7.09 38.58
N GLU A 141 -7.22 -8.19 39.30
CA GLU A 141 -6.50 -9.35 38.79
C GLU A 141 -7.24 -10.00 37.61
N ALA A 142 -8.54 -10.25 37.76
CA ALA A 142 -9.38 -10.81 36.69
C ALA A 142 -9.43 -9.89 35.45
N GLU A 143 -9.56 -8.57 35.64
CA GLU A 143 -9.50 -7.60 34.53
C GLU A 143 -8.15 -7.63 33.81
N ASN A 144 -7.05 -7.75 34.55
CA ASN A 144 -5.70 -7.80 33.98
C ASN A 144 -5.46 -9.10 33.20
N GLU A 145 -5.95 -10.24 33.68
CA GLU A 145 -5.91 -11.50 32.93
C GLU A 145 -6.66 -11.39 31.60
N VAL A 146 -7.87 -10.83 31.61
CA VAL A 146 -8.67 -10.60 30.40
C VAL A 146 -7.95 -9.64 29.45
N LEU A 147 -7.33 -8.57 29.96
CA LEU A 147 -6.54 -7.64 29.16
C LEU A 147 -5.33 -8.32 28.50
N ARG A 148 -4.57 -9.14 29.24
CA ARG A 148 -3.45 -9.91 28.70
C ARG A 148 -3.90 -10.88 27.62
N ALA A 149 -5.02 -11.57 27.80
CA ALA A 149 -5.59 -12.46 26.80
C ALA A 149 -5.99 -11.70 25.53
N ARG A 150 -6.66 -10.53 25.67
CA ARG A 150 -7.01 -9.67 24.53
C ARG A 150 -5.79 -9.13 23.79
N ASP A 151 -4.73 -8.75 24.51
CA ASP A 151 -3.48 -8.30 23.91
C ASP A 151 -2.77 -9.43 23.15
N GLN A 152 -2.71 -10.64 23.72
CA GLN A 152 -2.19 -11.82 23.02
C GLN A 152 -2.98 -12.11 21.74
N ILE A 153 -4.32 -12.13 21.81
CA ILE A 153 -5.17 -12.32 20.63
C ILE A 153 -4.90 -11.22 19.59
N SER A 154 -4.88 -9.95 19.99
CA SER A 154 -4.62 -8.82 19.09
C SER A 154 -3.25 -8.95 18.40
N LYS A 155 -2.20 -9.32 19.14
CA LYS A 155 -0.86 -9.59 18.60
C LYS A 155 -0.88 -10.74 17.59
N THR A 156 -1.56 -11.86 17.89
CA THR A 156 -1.65 -12.99 16.96
C THR A 156 -2.36 -12.60 15.65
N ILE A 157 -3.43 -11.81 15.72
CA ILE A 157 -4.15 -11.31 14.54
C ILE A 157 -3.25 -10.41 13.70
N ILE A 158 -2.51 -9.49 14.32
CA ILE A 158 -1.58 -8.59 13.61
C ILE A 158 -0.49 -9.40 12.88
N ILE A 159 0.11 -10.40 13.55
CA ILE A 159 1.12 -11.27 12.93
C ILE A 159 0.52 -12.04 11.75
N ALA A 160 -0.68 -12.61 11.91
CA ALA A 160 -1.37 -13.31 10.82
C ALA A 160 -1.65 -12.39 9.62
N LEU A 161 -2.09 -11.15 9.86
CA LEU A 161 -2.33 -10.16 8.80
C LEU A 161 -1.05 -9.79 8.06
N ILE A 162 0.08 -9.63 8.76
CA ILE A 162 1.38 -9.36 8.14
C ILE A 162 1.79 -10.53 7.23
N ILE A 163 1.61 -11.78 7.68
CA ILE A 163 1.91 -12.98 6.88
C ILE A 163 1.04 -13.00 5.60
N VAL A 164 -0.26 -12.72 5.71
CA VAL A 164 -1.16 -12.65 4.55
C VAL A 164 -0.73 -11.56 3.57
N LEU A 165 -0.34 -10.39 4.06
CA LEU A 165 0.12 -9.28 3.22
C LEU A 165 1.41 -9.63 2.47
N ILE A 166 2.35 -10.32 3.14
CA ILE A 166 3.58 -10.82 2.50
C ILE A 166 3.24 -11.86 1.41
N LEU A 167 2.30 -12.78 1.66
CA LEU A 167 1.87 -13.77 0.67
C LEU A 167 1.22 -13.10 -0.56
N VAL A 168 0.41 -12.06 -0.36
CA VAL A 168 -0.16 -11.26 -1.46
C VAL A 168 0.94 -10.58 -2.27
N PHE A 169 1.96 -10.02 -1.62
CA PHE A 169 3.07 -9.38 -2.30
C PHE A 169 3.90 -10.39 -3.13
N ILE A 170 4.19 -11.57 -2.58
CA ILE A 170 4.88 -12.65 -3.30
C ILE A 170 4.05 -13.10 -4.52
N SER A 171 2.74 -13.29 -4.35
CA SER A 171 1.83 -13.66 -5.45
C SER A 171 1.80 -12.59 -6.55
N MET A 172 1.69 -11.31 -6.16
CA MET A 172 1.73 -10.19 -7.09
C MET A 172 3.06 -10.13 -7.84
N TYR A 173 4.18 -10.31 -7.16
CA TYR A 173 5.50 -10.35 -7.77
C TYR A 173 5.64 -11.53 -8.76
N ALA A 174 5.16 -12.72 -8.39
CA ALA A 174 5.19 -13.89 -9.27
C ALA A 174 4.36 -13.68 -10.55
N VAL A 175 3.17 -13.10 -10.43
CA VAL A 175 2.32 -12.76 -11.59
C VAL A 175 2.97 -11.69 -12.45
N TRP A 176 3.54 -10.65 -11.84
CA TRP A 176 4.25 -9.59 -12.56
C TRP A 176 5.44 -10.15 -13.35
N ASN A 177 6.27 -10.98 -12.72
CA ASN A 177 7.42 -11.59 -13.36
C ASN A 177 6.98 -12.50 -14.53
N ARG A 178 5.97 -13.35 -14.32
CA ARG A 178 5.40 -14.20 -15.39
C ARG A 178 4.92 -13.36 -16.58
N ARG A 179 4.18 -12.28 -16.34
CA ARG A 179 3.71 -11.37 -17.40
C ARG A 179 4.88 -10.74 -18.14
N ASN A 180 5.91 -10.30 -17.43
CA ASN A 180 7.08 -9.68 -18.05
C ASN A 180 7.87 -10.67 -18.92
N THR A 181 8.02 -11.92 -18.47
CA THR A 181 8.64 -12.99 -19.28
C THR A 181 7.83 -13.28 -20.55
N GLN A 182 6.50 -13.37 -20.44
CA GLN A 182 5.62 -13.59 -21.59
C GLN A 182 5.69 -12.45 -22.61
N LEU A 183 5.74 -11.20 -22.15
CA LEU A 183 5.91 -10.04 -23.03
C LEU A 183 7.25 -10.06 -23.77
N LYS A 184 8.35 -10.40 -23.07
CA LYS A 184 9.67 -10.54 -23.71
C LYS A 184 9.69 -11.64 -24.76
N LEU A 185 9.03 -12.77 -24.49
CA LEU A 185 8.92 -13.87 -25.45
C LEU A 185 8.17 -13.42 -26.71
N LEU A 186 7.02 -12.75 -26.53
CA LEU A 186 6.21 -12.25 -27.64
C LEU A 186 6.98 -11.20 -28.48
N GLN A 187 7.73 -10.31 -27.83
CA GLN A 187 8.59 -9.35 -28.52
C GLN A 187 9.70 -10.03 -29.33
N ALA A 188 10.33 -11.06 -28.77
CA ALA A 188 11.35 -11.83 -29.47
C ALA A 188 10.74 -12.57 -30.69
N GLU A 189 9.56 -13.18 -30.55
CA GLU A 189 8.85 -13.85 -31.64
C GLU A 189 8.49 -12.88 -32.77
N HIS A 190 7.94 -11.69 -32.44
CA HIS A 190 7.66 -10.67 -33.44
C HIS A 190 8.93 -10.21 -34.18
N LEU A 191 10.03 -10.02 -33.46
CA LEU A 191 11.30 -9.64 -34.08
C LEU A 191 11.81 -10.73 -35.03
N MET A 192 11.73 -12.00 -34.63
CA MET A 192 12.12 -13.12 -35.49
C MET A 192 11.24 -13.22 -36.74
N ASN A 193 9.92 -13.09 -36.60
CA ASN A 193 8.99 -13.12 -37.73
C ASN A 193 9.25 -11.95 -38.71
N GLN A 194 9.55 -10.76 -38.19
CA GLN A 194 9.91 -9.61 -39.05
C GLN A 194 11.22 -9.86 -39.81
N GLN A 195 12.24 -10.40 -39.14
CA GLN A 195 13.50 -10.74 -39.80
C GLN A 195 13.32 -11.82 -40.87
N GLN A 196 12.51 -12.85 -40.60
CA GLN A 196 12.19 -13.89 -41.57
C GLN A 196 11.47 -13.34 -42.79
N LEU A 197 10.49 -12.46 -42.60
CA LEU A 197 9.79 -11.83 -43.73
C LEU A 197 10.75 -10.97 -44.57
N GLN A 198 11.64 -10.22 -43.92
CA GLN A 198 12.65 -9.43 -44.64
C GLN A 198 13.62 -10.30 -45.44
N THR A 199 14.11 -11.40 -44.87
CA THR A 199 15.01 -12.31 -45.61
C THR A 199 14.29 -13.01 -46.76
N GLU A 200 13.02 -13.35 -46.60
CA GLU A 200 12.19 -13.93 -47.66
C GLU A 200 11.99 -12.95 -48.83
N ILE A 201 11.62 -11.69 -48.53
CA ILE A 201 11.50 -10.63 -49.56
C ILE A 201 12.83 -10.43 -50.29
N LEU A 202 13.94 -10.31 -49.56
CA LEU A 202 15.27 -10.13 -50.17
C LEU A 202 15.65 -11.31 -51.07
N ASN A 203 15.37 -12.53 -50.64
CA ASN A 203 15.62 -13.74 -51.43
C ASN A 203 14.74 -13.78 -52.69
N GLU A 204 13.46 -13.41 -52.59
CA GLU A 204 12.58 -13.31 -53.75
C GLU A 204 13.07 -12.27 -54.77
N GLU A 205 13.45 -11.09 -54.30
CA GLU A 205 13.98 -10.02 -55.15
C GLU A 205 15.27 -10.47 -55.86
N ALA A 206 16.20 -11.09 -55.12
CA ALA A 206 17.43 -11.64 -55.68
C ALA A 206 17.15 -12.74 -56.72
N ALA A 207 16.19 -13.62 -56.47
CA ALA A 207 15.79 -14.67 -57.41
C ALA A 207 15.19 -14.09 -58.70
N LYS A 208 14.30 -13.07 -58.58
CA LYS A 208 13.72 -12.35 -59.74
C LYS A 208 14.80 -11.67 -60.59
N ARG A 209 15.78 -11.01 -59.96
CA ARG A 209 16.93 -10.39 -60.64
C ARG A 209 17.74 -11.42 -61.43
N LYS A 210 18.10 -12.53 -60.77
CA LYS A 210 18.89 -13.61 -61.40
C LYS A 210 18.14 -14.24 -62.58
N TRP A 211 16.83 -14.44 -62.45
CA TRP A 211 16.01 -15.00 -63.53
C TRP A 211 15.92 -14.06 -64.74
N LEU A 212 15.73 -12.75 -64.52
CA LEU A 212 15.70 -11.74 -65.59
C LEU A 212 17.01 -11.69 -66.37
N LEU A 213 18.15 -11.69 -65.68
CA LEU A 213 19.47 -11.71 -66.33
C LEU A 213 19.67 -12.99 -67.15
N HIS A 214 19.25 -14.14 -66.62
CA HIS A 214 19.37 -15.40 -67.34
C HIS A 214 18.47 -15.45 -68.59
N LEU A 215 17.22 -14.98 -68.46
CA LEU A 215 16.28 -14.89 -69.58
C LEU A 215 16.84 -14.00 -70.70
N TYR A 216 17.33 -12.81 -70.36
CA TYR A 216 17.87 -11.88 -71.35
C TYR A 216 19.14 -12.41 -72.02
N GLY A 217 20.05 -13.00 -71.24
CA GLY A 217 21.26 -13.64 -71.76
C GLY A 217 20.92 -14.71 -72.81
N ASN A 218 19.95 -15.58 -72.51
CA ASN A 218 19.51 -16.63 -73.44
C ASN A 218 18.89 -16.06 -74.73
N ILE A 219 18.08 -15.01 -74.64
CA ILE A 219 17.47 -14.37 -75.82
C ILE A 219 18.56 -13.78 -76.71
N SER A 220 19.55 -13.12 -76.13
CA SER A 220 20.60 -12.46 -76.89
C SER A 220 21.61 -13.45 -77.49
N ASP A 221 21.95 -14.53 -76.78
CA ASP A 221 22.76 -15.63 -77.33
C ASP A 221 22.04 -16.31 -78.51
N ARG A 222 20.71 -16.49 -78.42
CA ARG A 222 19.89 -17.02 -79.53
C ARG A 222 19.87 -16.06 -80.73
N LEU A 223 19.80 -14.76 -80.47
CA LEU A 223 19.79 -13.74 -81.52
C LEU A 223 21.12 -13.70 -82.28
N THR A 224 22.24 -13.66 -81.56
CA THR A 224 23.58 -13.68 -82.16
C THR A 224 23.83 -14.95 -82.96
N PHE A 225 23.34 -16.11 -82.47
CA PHE A 225 23.33 -17.34 -83.24
C PHE A 225 22.52 -17.20 -84.54
N LEU A 226 21.28 -16.73 -84.48
CA LEU A 226 20.43 -16.53 -85.67
C LEU A 226 21.06 -15.56 -86.65
N GLN A 227 21.67 -14.47 -86.17
CA GLN A 227 22.36 -13.50 -87.00
C GLN A 227 23.54 -14.15 -87.73
N THR A 228 24.34 -14.96 -87.04
CA THR A 228 25.49 -15.65 -87.63
C THR A 228 25.06 -16.64 -88.71
N GLU A 229 24.04 -17.46 -88.44
CA GLU A 229 23.49 -18.42 -89.41
C GLU A 229 22.89 -17.70 -90.64
N PHE A 230 22.19 -16.59 -90.41
CA PHE A 230 21.58 -15.80 -91.47
C PHE A 230 22.63 -15.09 -92.33
N GLU A 231 23.71 -14.57 -91.73
CA GLU A 231 24.85 -14.01 -92.47
C GLU A 231 25.51 -15.06 -93.36
N GLN A 232 25.77 -16.26 -92.85
CA GLN A 232 26.33 -17.37 -93.64
C GLN A 232 25.43 -17.76 -94.82
N LEU A 233 24.11 -17.84 -94.62
CA LEU A 233 23.14 -18.13 -95.67
C LEU A 233 23.09 -17.00 -96.71
N SER A 234 23.05 -15.74 -96.27
CA SER A 234 22.97 -14.57 -97.15
C SER A 234 24.19 -14.44 -98.06
N GLN A 235 25.38 -14.85 -97.58
CA GLN A 235 26.64 -14.79 -98.32
C GLN A 235 26.60 -15.63 -99.61
N ARG A 236 25.81 -16.71 -99.65
CA ARG A 236 25.61 -17.56 -100.84
C ARG A 236 24.73 -16.90 -101.92
N TYR A 237 23.91 -15.92 -101.56
CA TYR A 237 22.97 -15.25 -102.47
C TYR A 237 23.48 -13.88 -102.99
N VAL A 238 24.64 -13.41 -102.51
CA VAL A 238 25.27 -12.13 -102.90
C VAL A 238 25.44 -12.00 -104.42
N THR A 239 25.77 -13.11 -105.09
CA THR A 239 26.01 -13.17 -106.54
C THR A 239 24.76 -13.43 -107.37
N SER A 240 23.69 -13.99 -106.79
CA SER A 240 22.50 -14.44 -107.54
C SER A 240 21.38 -13.41 -107.58
N ASN A 241 21.16 -12.62 -106.52
CA ASN A 241 20.18 -11.53 -106.53
C ASN A 241 20.54 -10.44 -105.51
N LYS A 242 21.16 -9.36 -106.00
CA LYS A 242 21.67 -8.25 -105.18
C LYS A 242 20.58 -7.52 -104.37
N LYS A 243 19.34 -7.49 -104.87
CA LYS A 243 18.21 -6.83 -104.19
C LYS A 243 17.74 -7.64 -102.97
N ILE A 244 17.58 -8.95 -103.12
CA ILE A 244 17.18 -9.84 -102.03
C ILE A 244 18.21 -9.82 -100.90
N TYR A 245 19.51 -9.81 -101.24
CA TYR A 245 20.58 -9.68 -100.24
C TYR A 245 20.52 -8.35 -99.48
N GLN A 246 20.21 -7.24 -100.17
CA GLN A 246 20.05 -5.93 -99.51
C GLN A 246 18.83 -5.87 -98.60
N ASP A 247 17.69 -6.42 -99.03
CA ASP A 247 16.46 -6.48 -98.23
C ASP A 247 16.64 -7.38 -97.00
N MET A 248 17.28 -8.54 -97.16
CA MET A 248 17.65 -9.45 -96.07
C MET A 248 18.57 -8.79 -95.03
N ARG A 249 19.59 -8.07 -95.50
CA ARG A 249 20.49 -7.31 -94.62
C ARG A 249 19.77 -6.16 -93.92
N HIS A 250 18.81 -5.53 -94.58
CA HIS A 250 18.00 -4.47 -94.00
C HIS A 250 17.07 -5.00 -92.90
N ILE A 251 16.39 -6.13 -93.12
CA ILE A 251 15.54 -6.78 -92.10
C ILE A 251 16.37 -7.16 -90.87
N LEU A 252 17.53 -7.80 -91.08
CA LEU A 252 18.39 -8.20 -89.97
C LEU A 252 18.92 -6.99 -89.18
N LYS A 253 19.31 -5.93 -89.89
CA LYS A 253 19.73 -4.68 -89.26
C LYS A 253 18.58 -3.99 -88.51
N ASN A 254 17.36 -4.05 -89.05
CA ASN A 254 16.19 -3.49 -88.39
C ASN A 254 15.82 -4.29 -87.14
N THR A 255 15.85 -5.62 -87.18
CA THR A 255 15.59 -6.47 -86.00
C THR A 255 16.64 -6.26 -84.90
N ASP A 256 17.92 -6.09 -85.25
CA ASP A 256 18.96 -5.69 -84.28
C ASP A 256 18.68 -4.28 -83.72
N THR A 257 18.19 -3.35 -84.55
CA THR A 257 17.84 -1.99 -84.12
C THR A 257 16.60 -1.97 -83.22
N ASP A 258 15.57 -2.75 -83.52
CA ASP A 258 14.34 -2.85 -82.73
C ASP A 258 14.63 -3.47 -81.36
N LEU A 259 15.46 -4.52 -81.31
CA LEU A 259 15.92 -5.12 -80.06
C LEU A 259 16.84 -4.16 -79.27
N ARG A 260 17.64 -3.36 -79.97
CA ARG A 260 18.41 -2.27 -79.33
C ARG A 260 17.49 -1.22 -78.72
N ASP A 261 16.36 -0.92 -79.36
CA ASP A 261 15.37 0.04 -78.87
C ASP A 261 14.47 -0.51 -77.74
N ILE A 262 14.41 -1.83 -77.54
CA ILE A 262 13.82 -2.41 -76.31
C ILE A 262 14.51 -1.87 -75.05
N THR A 263 15.83 -1.68 -75.07
CA THR A 263 16.56 -1.07 -73.94
C THR A 263 16.18 0.39 -73.69
N LYS A 264 15.76 1.12 -74.73
CA LYS A 264 15.22 2.48 -74.58
C LYS A 264 13.78 2.49 -74.05
N THR A 265 13.03 1.42 -74.31
CA THR A 265 11.65 1.25 -73.84
C THR A 265 11.62 0.75 -72.38
N LEU A 266 12.67 0.05 -71.95
CA LEU A 266 12.95 -0.37 -70.57
C LEU A 266 13.70 0.69 -69.76
N ALA A 267 13.58 1.96 -70.14
CA ALA A 267 14.15 3.08 -69.40
C ALA A 267 13.70 3.02 -67.93
N PRO A 268 14.62 2.78 -66.97
CA PRO A 268 14.27 2.81 -65.56
C PRO A 268 13.93 4.25 -65.18
N ASP A 269 12.84 4.44 -64.45
CA ASP A 269 12.59 5.70 -63.77
C ASP A 269 13.65 5.90 -62.66
N ASP A 270 13.80 7.14 -62.20
CA ASP A 270 14.83 7.47 -61.21
C ASP A 270 14.61 6.74 -59.87
N GLU A 271 13.36 6.38 -59.56
CA GLU A 271 13.00 5.57 -58.40
C GLU A 271 13.51 4.12 -58.53
N THR A 272 13.31 3.48 -59.68
CA THR A 272 13.88 2.15 -59.96
C THR A 272 15.41 2.20 -60.03
N PHE A 273 16.00 3.24 -60.64
CA PHE A 273 17.46 3.40 -60.67
C PHE A 273 18.06 3.48 -59.26
N TYR A 274 17.45 4.27 -58.38
CA TYR A 274 17.86 4.37 -56.98
C TYR A 274 17.66 3.05 -56.22
N ALA A 275 16.53 2.37 -56.41
CA ALA A 275 16.24 1.11 -55.74
C ALA A 275 17.29 0.02 -56.04
N TYR A 276 17.85 0.01 -57.26
CA TYR A 276 18.86 -0.97 -57.66
C TYR A 276 20.28 -0.55 -57.30
N THR A 277 20.65 0.72 -57.50
CA THR A 277 22.05 1.17 -57.38
C THR A 277 22.35 1.91 -56.08
N ARG A 278 21.32 2.40 -55.37
CA ARG A 278 21.40 3.38 -54.26
C ARG A 278 22.14 4.67 -54.63
N LEU A 279 22.18 5.01 -55.91
CA LEU A 279 22.77 6.23 -56.44
C LEU A 279 21.65 7.20 -56.84
N ASN A 280 21.77 8.46 -56.42
CA ASN A 280 20.89 9.51 -56.92
C ASN A 280 21.37 9.98 -58.29
N ASN A 281 20.41 10.26 -59.19
CA ASN A 281 20.67 10.89 -60.47
C ASN A 281 20.32 12.39 -60.41
N ASP A 282 20.89 13.10 -59.45
CA ASP A 282 20.71 14.55 -59.36
C ASP A 282 21.40 15.22 -60.58
N ASP A 283 20.72 16.19 -61.21
CA ASP A 283 21.16 16.95 -62.40
C ASP A 283 21.48 16.12 -63.67
N ASP A 284 20.81 14.98 -63.89
CA ASP A 284 21.03 14.12 -65.07
C ASP A 284 22.50 13.72 -65.28
N PHE A 285 23.21 13.53 -64.17
CA PHE A 285 24.64 13.21 -64.18
C PHE A 285 24.97 11.90 -64.94
N PHE A 286 24.08 10.90 -64.86
CA PHE A 286 24.21 9.64 -65.57
C PHE A 286 23.35 9.65 -66.84
N SER A 287 23.98 9.41 -67.99
CA SER A 287 23.25 9.12 -69.22
C SER A 287 22.48 7.80 -69.09
N MET A 288 21.42 7.62 -69.90
CA MET A 288 20.61 6.39 -69.91
C MET A 288 21.45 5.10 -69.99
N ASN A 289 22.49 5.09 -70.84
CA ASN A 289 23.37 3.93 -71.00
C ASN A 289 24.26 3.70 -69.77
N GLU A 290 24.67 4.76 -69.07
CA GLU A 290 25.42 4.65 -67.81
C GLU A 290 24.51 4.16 -66.68
N LYS A 291 23.24 4.63 -66.62
CA LYS A 291 22.24 4.14 -65.67
C LYS A 291 22.00 2.64 -65.84
N LEU A 292 21.77 2.20 -67.07
CA LEU A 292 21.58 0.78 -67.40
C LEU A 292 22.82 -0.05 -67.07
N LEU A 293 24.02 0.41 -67.42
CA LEU A 293 25.28 -0.27 -67.08
C LEU A 293 25.44 -0.44 -65.57
N LEU A 294 25.16 0.60 -64.78
CA LEU A 294 25.23 0.55 -63.32
C LEU A 294 24.18 -0.37 -62.71
N MET A 295 22.94 -0.35 -63.21
CA MET A 295 21.88 -1.25 -62.74
C MET A 295 22.20 -2.72 -63.01
N LEU A 296 22.78 -3.02 -64.18
CA LEU A 296 23.20 -4.39 -64.51
C LEU A 296 24.39 -4.83 -63.66
N LEU A 297 25.33 -3.93 -63.35
CA LEU A 297 26.41 -4.19 -62.40
C LEU A 297 25.87 -4.44 -60.99
N ALA A 298 24.86 -3.69 -60.54
CA ALA A 298 24.14 -3.95 -59.28
C ALA A 298 23.37 -5.28 -59.27
N CYS A 299 23.20 -5.92 -60.43
CA CYS A 299 22.62 -7.26 -60.56
C CYS A 299 23.68 -8.34 -60.74
N ASP A 300 24.97 -8.04 -60.52
CA ASP A 300 26.11 -8.95 -60.70
C ASP A 300 26.28 -9.46 -62.14
N ALA A 301 25.86 -8.68 -63.14
CA ALA A 301 26.06 -9.05 -64.54
C ALA A 301 27.57 -9.08 -64.88
N ASP A 302 28.03 -10.22 -65.39
CA ASP A 302 29.42 -10.37 -65.81
C ASP A 302 29.73 -9.54 -67.07
N ASN A 303 31.02 -9.34 -67.38
CA ASN A 303 31.40 -8.52 -68.53
C ASN A 303 30.90 -9.06 -69.88
N ARG A 304 30.60 -10.37 -69.99
CA ARG A 304 30.03 -10.98 -71.19
C ARG A 304 28.54 -10.65 -71.29
N GLN A 305 27.80 -10.80 -70.20
CA GLN A 305 26.38 -10.44 -70.10
C GLN A 305 26.17 -8.94 -70.35
N LEU A 306 27.05 -8.08 -69.83
CA LEU A 306 27.03 -6.63 -70.10
C LEU A 306 27.31 -6.33 -71.58
N ALA A 307 28.26 -7.02 -72.19
CA ALA A 307 28.62 -6.86 -73.60
C ALA A 307 27.45 -7.26 -74.51
N THR A 308 26.83 -8.39 -74.18
CA THR A 308 25.61 -8.91 -74.79
C THR A 308 24.44 -7.93 -74.60
N PHE A 309 24.21 -7.41 -73.39
CA PHE A 309 23.12 -6.48 -73.10
C PHE A 309 23.28 -5.14 -73.81
N MET A 310 24.48 -4.57 -73.80
CA MET A 310 24.75 -3.27 -74.41
C MET A 310 25.15 -3.37 -75.90
N ASN A 311 25.05 -4.56 -76.49
CA ASN A 311 25.43 -4.90 -77.86
C ASN A 311 26.79 -4.29 -78.26
N THR A 312 27.81 -4.65 -77.50
CA THR A 312 29.17 -4.13 -77.70
C THR A 312 30.19 -5.19 -77.33
N SER A 313 31.47 -4.97 -77.65
CA SER A 313 32.51 -5.93 -77.29
C SER A 313 32.76 -5.92 -75.78
N VAL A 314 33.20 -7.06 -75.24
CA VAL A 314 33.65 -7.20 -73.85
C VAL A 314 34.73 -6.16 -73.51
N ASP A 315 35.61 -5.85 -74.47
CA ASP A 315 36.63 -4.81 -74.33
C ASP A 315 36.02 -3.41 -74.22
N SER A 316 34.97 -3.10 -75.00
CA SER A 316 34.26 -1.83 -74.90
C SER A 316 33.58 -1.67 -73.54
N ILE A 317 32.99 -2.73 -73.00
CA ILE A 317 32.44 -2.73 -71.64
C ILE A 317 33.52 -2.44 -70.61
N ARG A 318 34.68 -3.08 -70.70
CA ARG A 318 35.80 -2.86 -69.77
C ARG A 318 36.24 -1.39 -69.78
N VAL A 319 36.36 -0.80 -70.97
CA VAL A 319 36.71 0.62 -71.13
C VAL A 319 35.63 1.52 -70.53
N ARG A 320 34.35 1.29 -70.86
CA ARG A 320 33.22 2.08 -70.34
C ARG A 320 33.11 1.98 -68.81
N LYS A 321 33.28 0.80 -68.22
CA LYS A 321 33.34 0.60 -66.76
C LYS A 321 34.46 1.43 -66.13
N SER A 322 35.66 1.41 -66.72
CA SER A 322 36.79 2.19 -66.23
C SER A 322 36.55 3.70 -66.33
N GLN A 323 35.97 4.17 -67.42
CA GLN A 323 35.64 5.59 -67.63
C GLN A 323 34.57 6.06 -66.65
N LEU A 324 33.50 5.28 -66.47
CA LEU A 324 32.41 5.61 -65.56
C LEU A 324 32.87 5.58 -64.10
N LYS A 325 33.68 4.59 -63.70
CA LYS A 325 34.30 4.52 -62.38
C LYS A 325 35.14 5.76 -62.08
N LYS A 326 35.92 6.22 -63.06
CA LYS A 326 36.72 7.45 -62.94
C LYS A 326 35.81 8.70 -62.81
N LYS A 327 34.80 8.83 -63.68
CA LYS A 327 33.80 9.91 -63.65
C LYS A 327 33.08 10.00 -62.29
N MET A 328 32.74 8.86 -61.69
CA MET A 328 32.11 8.80 -60.36
C MET A 328 33.08 9.16 -59.23
N ALA A 329 34.32 8.66 -59.29
CA ALA A 329 35.35 8.96 -58.29
C ALA A 329 35.69 10.46 -58.25
N GLU A 330 35.75 11.13 -59.40
CA GLU A 330 36.02 12.57 -59.50
C GLU A 330 34.95 13.43 -58.82
N LYS A 331 33.70 12.95 -58.73
CA LYS A 331 32.59 13.61 -58.01
C LYS A 331 32.41 13.11 -56.56
N GLY A 332 33.28 12.23 -56.07
CA GLY A 332 33.16 11.65 -54.72
C GLY A 332 31.98 10.68 -54.56
N ILE A 333 31.43 10.16 -55.67
CA ILE A 333 30.34 9.19 -55.65
C ILE A 333 30.92 7.81 -55.33
N ASN A 334 30.19 7.01 -54.54
CA ASN A 334 30.61 5.68 -54.15
C ASN A 334 30.80 4.76 -55.39
N THR A 335 31.99 4.15 -55.52
CA THR A 335 32.37 3.26 -56.64
C THR A 335 32.37 1.77 -56.26
N THR A 336 31.81 1.38 -55.11
CA THR A 336 31.73 -0.02 -54.66
C THR A 336 30.91 -0.91 -55.59
N ILE A 337 30.01 -0.34 -56.39
CA ILE A 337 29.27 -1.08 -57.43
C ILE A 337 30.20 -1.69 -58.51
N PHE A 338 31.46 -1.26 -58.57
CA PHE A 338 32.49 -1.83 -59.44
C PHE A 338 33.44 -2.80 -58.72
N SER A 339 33.24 -3.09 -57.43
CA SER A 339 34.22 -3.83 -56.60
C SER A 339 33.97 -5.33 -56.41
N GLU A 340 33.02 -5.95 -57.12
CA GLU A 340 32.94 -7.41 -57.23
C GLU A 340 32.75 -7.81 -58.71
N LEU A 341 33.86 -8.29 -59.31
CA LEU A 341 34.04 -9.15 -60.51
C LEU A 341 35.35 -8.82 -61.23
#